data_AF-A0AAV4PW41-F1
#
_entry.id   AF-A0AAV4PW41-F1
#
_cell.length_a   1.000
_cell.length_b   1.000
_cell.length_c   1.000
_cell.angle_alpha   90.00
_cell.angle_beta   90.00
_cell.angle_gamma   90.00
#
_symmetry.space_group_name_H-M   'P 1'
#
loop_
_entity.id
_entity.type
_entity.pdbx_description
1 polymer ?
#
loop_
_entity_poly.entity_id
_entity_poly.type
_entity_poly.pdbx_seq_one_letter_code
_entity_poly.pdbx_strand_id
1 'polypeptide(L)'
;MTGRGWGVNPKIIRKWYKTVTERKICYAASIWAENLTVRKENIINSIQRQFALRITHAYRTSPTSALLTLSGLQPTSLVAQREATLSQLTRLRKNVNFNNKLYYHRLSSPNLNLDRTAMEQAKQ
;
A
#
# COMPACT_ATOMS: atom_id res chain seq x y z
N MET A 1 -26.66 -18.02 -1.53
CA MET A 1 -26.45 -18.24 -2.98
C MET A 1 -27.40 -17.31 -3.70
N THR A 2 -26.90 -16.23 -4.31
CA THR A 2 -27.73 -15.33 -5.14
C THR A 2 -27.52 -15.68 -6.61
N GLY A 3 -28.56 -15.53 -7.44
CA GLY A 3 -28.58 -15.98 -8.83
C GLY A 3 -27.45 -15.39 -9.69
N ARG A 4 -27.16 -16.04 -10.82
CA ARG A 4 -25.98 -15.88 -11.70
C ARG A 4 -25.74 -14.47 -12.31
N GLY A 5 -26.51 -13.46 -11.88
CA GLY A 5 -26.37 -12.04 -12.24
C GLY A 5 -26.77 -11.04 -11.16
N TRP A 6 -27.13 -11.48 -9.95
CA TRP A 6 -27.51 -10.60 -8.84
C TRP A 6 -26.29 -10.29 -7.97
N GLY A 7 -25.50 -9.28 -8.36
CA GLY A 7 -24.34 -8.81 -7.61
C GLY A 7 -23.39 -7.93 -8.41
N VAL A 8 -22.61 -7.11 -7.72
CA VAL A 8 -21.56 -6.29 -8.36
C VAL A 8 -20.38 -7.19 -8.73
N ASN A 9 -19.89 -7.07 -9.97
CA ASN A 9 -18.75 -7.87 -10.44
C ASN A 9 -17.51 -7.65 -9.54
N PRO A 10 -16.89 -8.72 -8.99
CA PRO A 10 -15.68 -8.63 -8.15
C PRO A 10 -14.55 -7.79 -8.76
N LYS A 11 -14.40 -7.81 -10.09
CA LYS A 11 -13.38 -7.02 -10.80
C LYS A 11 -13.63 -5.51 -10.64
N ILE A 12 -14.89 -5.07 -10.68
CA ILE A 12 -15.28 -3.67 -10.49
C ILE A 12 -15.02 -3.27 -9.04
N ILE A 13 -15.40 -4.11 -8.08
CA ILE A 13 -15.17 -3.85 -6.64
C ILE A 13 -13.67 -3.71 -6.36
N ARG A 14 -12.85 -4.62 -6.90
CA ARG A 14 -11.39 -4.55 -6.79
C ARG A 14 -10.83 -3.25 -7.38
N LYS A 15 -11.34 -2.84 -8.54
CA LYS A 15 -10.97 -1.56 -9.17
C LYS A 15 -11.32 -0.37 -8.28
N TRP A 16 -12.54 -0.29 -7.79
CA TRP A 16 -12.98 0.79 -6.88
C TRP A 16 -12.16 0.84 -5.59
N TYR A 17 -11.87 -0.32 -5.02
CA TYR A 17 -11.03 -0.40 -3.84
C TYR A 17 -9.63 0.20 -4.12
N LYS A 18 -8.98 -0.20 -5.22
CA LYS A 18 -7.66 0.31 -5.61
C LYS A 18 -7.66 1.80 -5.96
N THR A 19 -8.67 2.30 -6.67
CA THR A 19 -8.67 3.69 -7.16
C THR A 19 -9.22 4.67 -6.13
N VAL A 20 -10.19 4.28 -5.31
CA VAL A 20 -10.88 5.19 -4.38
C VAL A 20 -10.44 4.94 -2.95
N THR A 21 -10.63 3.72 -2.44
CA THR A 21 -10.43 3.43 -1.01
C THR A 21 -8.95 3.50 -0.63
N GLU A 22 -8.09 2.84 -1.40
CA GLU A 22 -6.64 2.85 -1.18
C GLU A 22 -6.08 4.28 -1.26
N ARG A 23 -6.49 5.06 -2.26
CA ARG A 23 -6.08 6.46 -2.41
C ARG A 23 -6.54 7.34 -1.24
N LYS A 24 -7.80 7.19 -0.81
CA LYS A 24 -8.33 7.94 0.34
C LYS A 24 -7.59 7.63 1.64
N ILE A 25 -7.31 6.35 1.90
CA ILE A 25 -6.55 5.95 3.10
C ILE A 25 -5.11 6.48 3.02
N CYS A 26 -4.47 6.38 1.86
CA CYS A 26 -3.08 6.75 1.69
C CYS A 26 -2.82 8.25 1.58
N TYR A 27 -3.85 9.08 1.31
CA TYR A 27 -3.70 10.52 1.13
C TYR A 27 -2.97 11.21 2.29
N ALA A 28 -3.31 10.84 3.53
CA ALA A 28 -2.68 11.38 4.74
C ALA A 28 -1.68 10.40 5.39
N ALA A 29 -1.24 9.36 4.67
CA ALA A 29 -0.37 8.33 5.23
C ALA A 29 0.93 8.89 5.79
N SER A 30 1.48 9.95 5.18
CA SER A 30 2.67 10.64 5.69
C SER A 30 2.53 11.18 7.11
N ILE A 31 1.30 11.43 7.59
CA ILE A 31 1.04 11.96 8.93
C ILE A 31 0.79 10.83 9.92
N TRP A 32 -0.03 9.85 9.55
CA TRP A 32 -0.50 8.85 10.51
C TRP A 32 0.24 7.50 10.44
N ALA A 33 0.88 7.16 9.31
CA ALA A 33 1.51 5.85 9.10
C ALA A 33 2.94 5.75 9.66
N GLU A 34 3.55 6.88 10.05
CA GLU A 34 4.83 6.88 10.78
C GLU A 34 4.73 6.11 12.10
N ASN A 35 3.59 6.22 12.77
CA ASN A 35 3.30 5.56 14.05
C ASN A 35 2.10 4.61 13.89
N LEU A 36 2.32 3.49 13.19
CA LEU A 36 1.30 2.48 12.97
C LEU A 36 1.05 1.68 14.25
N THR A 37 0.02 2.08 15.02
CA THR A 37 -0.42 1.32 16.19
C THR A 37 -1.33 0.18 15.77
N VAL A 38 -1.41 -0.88 16.59
CA VAL A 38 -2.31 -2.03 16.40
C VAL A 38 -3.76 -1.57 16.17
N ARG A 39 -4.19 -0.50 16.86
CA ARG A 39 -5.52 0.08 16.68
C ARG A 39 -5.75 0.62 15.26
N LYS A 40 -4.79 1.36 14.70
CA LYS A 40 -4.89 1.89 13.32
C LYS A 40 -4.90 0.75 12.31
N GLU A 41 -4.05 -0.25 12.51
CA GLU A 41 -4.00 -1.43 11.66
C GLU A 41 -5.32 -2.21 11.68
N ASN A 42 -5.95 -2.38 12.85
CA ASN A 42 -7.26 -3.03 12.97
C ASN A 42 -8.37 -2.27 12.23
N ILE A 43 -8.35 -0.93 12.26
CA ILE A 43 -9.32 -0.10 11.51
C ILE A 43 -9.14 -0.31 10.00
N ILE A 44 -7.89 -0.28 9.52
CA ILE A 44 -7.55 -0.50 8.12
C ILE A 44 -7.96 -1.91 7.69
N ASN A 45 -7.61 -2.92 8.48
CA ASN A 45 -7.96 -4.32 8.22
C ASN A 45 -9.48 -4.52 8.20
N SER A 46 -10.23 -3.85 9.07
CA SER A 46 -11.69 -3.90 9.06
C SER A 46 -12.27 -3.38 7.74
N ILE A 47 -11.76 -2.23 7.25
CA ILE A 47 -12.17 -1.66 5.96
C ILE A 47 -11.80 -2.62 4.82
N GLN A 48 -10.53 -3.06 4.74
CA GLN A 48 -10.06 -3.97 3.69
C GLN A 48 -10.85 -5.28 3.67
N ARG A 49 -11.16 -5.84 4.84
CA ARG A 49 -11.88 -7.10 4.99
C ARG A 49 -13.26 -7.05 4.36
N GLN A 50 -13.98 -5.93 4.49
CA GLN A 50 -15.28 -5.77 3.85
C GLN A 50 -15.20 -5.89 2.32
N PHE A 51 -14.16 -5.29 1.72
CA PHE A 51 -13.93 -5.42 0.27
C PHE A 51 -13.48 -6.82 -0.11
N ALA A 52 -12.57 -7.42 0.66
CA ALA A 52 -12.07 -8.76 0.40
C ALA A 52 -13.21 -9.80 0.42
N LEU A 53 -14.11 -9.75 1.40
CA LEU A 53 -15.28 -10.62 1.48
C LEU A 53 -16.21 -10.46 0.27
N ARG A 54 -16.44 -9.23 -0.20
CA ARG A 54 -17.26 -8.96 -1.39
C ARG A 54 -16.63 -9.44 -2.69
N ILE A 55 -15.29 -9.46 -2.76
CA ILE A 55 -14.56 -9.95 -3.94
C ILE A 55 -14.55 -11.48 -3.96
N THR A 56 -14.16 -12.12 -2.85
CA THR A 56 -13.97 -13.57 -2.78
C THR A 56 -15.26 -14.36 -2.58
N HIS A 57 -16.34 -13.70 -2.14
CA HIS A 57 -17.59 -14.36 -1.75
C HIS A 57 -17.40 -15.43 -0.65
N ALA A 58 -16.33 -15.32 0.14
CA ALA A 58 -16.02 -16.25 1.21
C ALA A 58 -16.88 -16.03 2.47
N TYR A 59 -16.83 -17.00 3.38
CA TYR A 59 -17.53 -16.92 4.65
C TYR A 59 -16.99 -15.80 5.55
N ARG A 60 -17.85 -15.24 6.39
CA ARG A 60 -17.48 -14.20 7.37
C ARG A 60 -16.48 -14.67 8.43
N THR A 61 -16.33 -15.98 8.62
CA THR A 61 -15.37 -16.59 9.57
C THR A 61 -13.99 -16.84 8.96
N SER A 62 -13.82 -16.67 7.65
CA SER A 62 -12.53 -16.89 6.99
C SER A 62 -11.45 -15.90 7.48
N PRO A 63 -10.19 -16.32 7.66
CA PRO A 63 -9.12 -15.46 8.16
C PRO A 63 -8.81 -14.32 7.18
N THR A 64 -8.56 -13.11 7.70
CA THR A 64 -8.35 -11.90 6.87
C THR A 64 -7.15 -12.01 5.95
N SER A 65 -6.05 -12.61 6.43
CA SER A 65 -4.84 -12.82 5.64
C SER A 65 -5.11 -13.66 4.38
N ALA A 66 -5.83 -14.78 4.52
CA ALA A 66 -6.21 -15.62 3.38
C ALA A 66 -7.13 -14.88 2.40
N LEU A 67 -8.09 -14.09 2.91
CA LEU A 67 -8.99 -13.31 2.04
C LEU A 67 -8.25 -12.27 1.21
N LEU A 68 -7.24 -11.60 1.77
CA LEU A 68 -6.43 -10.63 1.04
C LEU A 68 -5.61 -11.32 -0.06
N THR A 69 -5.01 -12.46 0.23
CA THR A 69 -4.27 -13.26 -0.77
C THR A 69 -5.19 -13.72 -1.90
N LEU A 70 -6.37 -14.29 -1.59
CA LEU A 70 -7.33 -14.78 -2.58
C LEU A 70 -7.95 -13.64 -3.41
N SER A 71 -8.18 -12.47 -2.82
CA SER A 71 -8.69 -11.29 -3.53
C SER A 71 -7.62 -10.59 -4.39
N GLY A 72 -6.33 -10.93 -4.21
CA GLY A 72 -5.22 -10.25 -4.85
C GLY A 72 -5.06 -8.79 -4.38
N LEU A 73 -5.44 -8.51 -3.13
CA LEU A 73 -5.28 -7.21 -2.50
C LEU A 73 -4.03 -7.20 -1.63
N GLN A 74 -3.18 -6.19 -1.84
CA GLN A 74 -2.05 -5.95 -0.95
C GLN A 74 -2.55 -5.37 0.39
N PRO A 75 -1.96 -5.74 1.55
CA PRO A 75 -2.26 -5.09 2.82
C PRO A 75 -2.05 -3.57 2.73
N THR A 76 -3.06 -2.77 3.11
CA THR A 76 -2.99 -1.31 2.97
C THR A 76 -1.99 -0.71 3.96
N SER A 77 -1.74 -1.37 5.09
CA SER A 77 -0.70 -0.94 6.04
C SER A 77 0.66 -0.80 5.36
N LEU A 78 1.04 -1.78 4.54
CA LEU A 78 2.29 -1.76 3.77
C LEU A 78 2.29 -0.65 2.70
N VAL A 79 1.17 -0.47 2.01
CA VAL A 79 1.03 0.59 1.00
C VAL A 79 1.11 1.98 1.66
N ALA A 80 0.47 2.16 2.81
CA ALA A 80 0.50 3.41 3.56
C ALA A 80 1.91 3.74 4.08
N GLN A 81 2.64 2.75 4.61
CA GLN A 81 4.04 2.94 5.00
C GLN A 81 4.89 3.36 3.80
N ARG A 82 4.73 2.69 2.64
CA ARG A 82 5.43 3.06 1.41
C ARG A 82 5.11 4.49 0.97
N GLU A 83 3.84 4.89 0.98
CA GLU A 83 3.44 6.25 0.59
C GLU A 83 3.94 7.31 1.58
N ALA A 84 4.02 6.95 2.87
CA ALA A 84 4.61 7.80 3.90
C ALA A 84 6.12 7.99 3.67
N THR A 85 6.87 6.92 3.43
CA THR A 85 8.31 7.02 3.15
C THR A 85 8.60 7.80 1.86
N LEU A 86 7.82 7.55 0.80
CA LEU A 86 7.93 8.31 -0.45
C LEU A 86 7.61 9.80 -0.23
N SER A 87 6.59 10.12 0.55
CA SER A 87 6.25 11.51 0.88
C SER A 87 7.35 12.20 1.69
N GLN A 88 7.96 11.49 2.66
CA GLN A 88 9.09 12.01 3.43
C GLN A 88 10.32 12.27 2.55
N LEU A 89 10.64 11.37 1.63
CA LEU A 89 11.78 11.50 0.72
C LEU A 89 11.57 12.61 -0.31
N THR A 90 10.40 12.66 -0.95
CA THR A 90 10.15 13.57 -2.10
C THR A 90 9.66 14.94 -1.68
N ARG A 91 8.69 15.01 -0.75
CA ARG A 91 8.06 16.28 -0.33
C ARG A 91 8.82 16.93 0.81
N LEU A 92 9.21 16.14 1.82
CA LEU A 92 9.89 16.67 3.01
C LEU A 92 11.43 16.66 2.90
N ARG A 93 11.98 16.00 1.87
CA ARG A 93 13.43 15.86 1.63
C ARG A 93 14.20 15.33 2.86
N LYS A 94 13.57 14.43 3.62
CA LYS A 94 14.17 13.78 4.78
C LYS A 94 14.76 12.44 4.38
N ASN A 95 15.92 12.10 4.94
CA ASN A 95 16.44 10.74 4.83
C ASN A 95 15.60 9.82 5.71
N VAL A 96 15.25 8.64 5.21
CA VAL A 96 14.36 7.70 5.89
C VAL A 96 15.12 6.41 6.15
N ASN A 97 15.10 5.92 7.38
CA ASN A 97 15.55 4.56 7.70
C ASN A 97 14.33 3.63 7.65
N PHE A 98 14.35 2.65 6.76
CA PHE A 98 13.32 1.63 6.67
C PHE A 98 13.96 0.25 6.60
N ASN A 99 13.61 -0.64 7.55
CA ASN A 99 14.17 -1.99 7.67
C ASN A 99 15.70 -2.01 7.62
N ASN A 100 16.36 -1.18 8.44
CA ASN A 100 17.82 -1.06 8.50
C ASN A 100 18.49 -0.61 7.19
N LYS A 101 17.72 -0.10 6.22
CA LYS A 101 18.23 0.51 4.99
C LYS A 101 17.98 2.00 5.02
N LEU A 102 19.02 2.78 4.73
CA LEU A 102 18.95 4.23 4.62
C LEU A 102 18.56 4.62 3.20
N TYR A 103 17.46 5.36 3.08
CA TYR A 103 17.03 5.98 1.85
C TYR A 103 17.35 7.46 1.89
N TYR A 104 18.20 7.90 0.95
CA TYR A 104 18.56 9.30 0.81
C TYR A 104 17.60 10.01 -0.13
N HIS A 105 17.09 11.17 0.28
CA HIS A 105 16.20 11.97 -0.56
C HIS A 105 16.87 12.42 -1.88
N ARG A 106 18.21 12.54 -1.90
CA ARG A 106 19.01 12.96 -3.05
C ARG A 106 19.07 11.93 -4.19
N LEU A 107 18.90 10.64 -3.88
CA LEU A 107 18.92 9.53 -4.86
C LEU A 107 17.53 9.21 -5.43
N SER A 108 16.48 9.91 -4.97
CA SER A 108 15.10 9.72 -5.41
C SER A 108 14.71 10.66 -6.56
N SER A 109 15.68 11.26 -7.24
CA SER A 109 15.43 12.05 -8.46
C SER A 109 15.07 11.12 -9.62
N PRO A 110 14.04 11.43 -10.43
CA PRO A 110 13.48 10.52 -11.43
C PRO A 110 14.33 10.37 -12.70
N ASN A 111 15.65 10.51 -12.63
CA ASN A 111 16.56 10.35 -13.78
C ASN A 111 17.57 9.23 -13.49
N LEU A 112 17.10 7.99 -13.67
CA LEU A 112 17.82 6.72 -13.48
C LEU A 112 19.08 6.53 -14.37
N ASN A 113 19.43 7.52 -15.19
CA ASN A 113 20.47 7.42 -16.22
C ASN A 113 21.81 8.09 -15.84
N LEU A 114 21.86 8.94 -14.79
CA LEU A 114 23.08 9.62 -14.36
C LEU A 114 23.85 8.87 -13.25
N ASP A 115 23.17 7.99 -12.51
CA ASP A 115 23.78 7.28 -11.37
C ASP A 115 24.69 6.12 -11.78
N ARG A 116 24.51 5.56 -12.99
CA ARG A 116 25.40 4.50 -13.52
C ARG A 116 26.80 5.04 -13.81
N THR A 117 26.88 6.23 -14.40
CA THR A 117 28.12 6.94 -14.71
C THR A 117 28.84 7.43 -13.46
N ALA A 118 28.11 7.92 -12.45
CA ALA A 118 28.70 8.37 -11.19
C ALA A 118 29.30 7.23 -10.35
N MET A 119 28.70 6.03 -10.40
CA MET A 119 29.21 4.84 -9.69
C MET A 119 30.43 4.19 -10.39
N GLU A 120 30.59 4.35 -11.71
CA GLU A 120 31.78 3.90 -12.44
C GLU A 120 33.00 4.81 -12.19
N GLN A 121 32.79 6.12 -12.03
CA GLN A 121 33.88 7.08 -11.75
C GLN A 121 34.42 7.02 -10.32
N ALA A 122 33.68 6.46 -9.36
CA ALA A 122 34.13 6.30 -7.98
C ALA A 122 34.94 5.00 -7.74
N LYS A 123 35.12 4.17 -8.77
CA LYS A 123 35.87 2.91 -8.73
C LYS A 123 37.22 2.97 -9.46
N GLN A 124 37.61 4.13 -9.98
CA GLN A 124 38.93 4.40 -10.55
C GLN A 124 39.80 5.17 -9.57
#